data_AF-A0A1M6X7R1-F1
#
_entry.id   AF-A0A1M6X7R1-F1
#
_cell.length_a   1.000
_cell.length_b   1.000
_cell.length_c   1.000
_cell.angle_alpha   90.00
_cell.angle_beta   90.00
_cell.angle_gamma   90.00
#
_symmetry.space_group_name_H-M   'P 1'
#
loop_
_entity.id
_entity.type
_entity.pdbx_description
1 polymer ?
#
loop_
_entity_poly.entity_id
_entity_poly.type
_entity_poly.pdbx_seq_one_letter_code
_entity_poly.pdbx_strand_id
1 'polypeptide(L)'
;MRNLPLIFLAFVIAVMVVALLRIQQAPAPIVTIIPAEPAPVSPMAGYTGRMVMPSINDIYVLENTANRDLNQIAQYIQGRAAGLHWLAAEHFKAKKKSRKKPSRLQPLSSEGDILMGIKLSLDSLGQFESQILFSNVNDEALNALVQQHISQFWRYRKSAGGRFEMWAPFVWKQDWSPFVAK
;
A
#
# COMPACT_ATOMS: atom_id res chain seq x y z
N MET A 1 60.10 24.83 49.01
CA MET A 1 59.07 24.06 48.27
C MET A 1 58.54 22.91 49.15
N ARG A 2 57.80 23.22 50.22
CA ARG A 2 57.38 22.21 51.24
C ARG A 2 56.02 21.55 50.94
N ASN A 3 55.26 22.12 50.00
CA ASN A 3 53.87 21.72 49.72
C ASN A 3 53.75 20.93 48.40
N LEU A 4 54.85 20.78 47.65
CA LEU A 4 54.92 20.01 46.41
C LEU A 4 54.41 18.56 46.56
N PRO A 5 54.75 17.80 47.63
CA PRO A 5 54.23 16.43 47.78
C PRO A 5 52.72 16.39 48.04
N LEU A 6 52.18 17.39 48.73
CA LEU A 6 50.73 17.52 48.99
C LEU A 6 49.96 17.86 47.71
N ILE A 7 50.50 18.73 46.87
CA ILE A 7 49.90 19.09 45.57
C ILE A 7 49.93 17.88 44.62
N PHE A 8 51.04 17.14 44.59
CA PHE A 8 51.16 15.93 43.78
C PHE A 8 50.18 14.84 44.26
N LEU A 9 50.04 14.65 45.57
CA LEU A 9 49.08 13.71 46.12
C LEU A 9 47.63 14.08 45.77
N ALA A 10 47.27 15.36 45.89
CA ALA A 10 45.94 15.84 45.49
C ALA A 10 45.67 15.63 44.00
N PHE A 11 46.68 15.83 43.15
CA PHE A 11 46.58 15.57 41.72
C PHE A 11 46.38 14.09 41.40
N VAL A 12 47.15 13.19 42.03
CA VAL A 12 47.00 11.74 41.85
C VAL A 12 45.60 11.27 42.26
N ILE A 13 45.09 11.77 43.40
CA ILE A 13 43.73 11.45 43.86
C ILE A 13 42.69 11.96 42.86
N ALA A 14 42.83 13.20 42.36
CA ALA A 14 41.90 13.75 41.38
C ALA A 14 41.87 12.93 40.08
N VAL A 15 43.03 12.51 39.57
CA VAL A 15 43.12 11.64 38.38
C VAL A 15 42.48 10.28 38.65
N MET A 16 42.68 9.71 39.83
CA MET A 16 42.10 8.42 40.21
C MET A 16 40.56 8.49 40.31
N VAL A 17 40.01 9.58 40.88
CA VAL A 17 38.55 9.80 40.93
C VAL A 17 37.98 9.95 39.52
N VAL A 18 38.63 10.72 38.64
CA VAL A 18 38.19 10.85 37.24
C VAL A 18 38.23 9.51 36.52
N ALA A 19 39.27 8.71 36.71
CA ALA A 19 39.37 7.37 36.13
C ALA A 19 38.25 6.44 36.64
N LEU A 20 37.96 6.45 37.93
CA LEU A 20 36.86 5.67 38.52
C LEU A 20 35.49 6.08 37.98
N LEU A 21 35.24 7.39 37.84
CA LEU A 21 34.01 7.91 37.26
C LEU A 21 33.84 7.49 35.78
N ARG A 22 34.94 7.35 35.04
CA ARG A 22 34.91 6.86 33.65
C ARG A 22 34.71 5.35 33.54
N ILE A 23 35.18 4.57 34.52
CA ILE A 23 34.97 3.11 34.56
C ILE A 23 33.50 2.76 34.87
N GLN A 24 32.80 3.58 35.66
CA GLN A 24 31.36 3.39 35.93
C GLN A 24 30.47 3.73 34.72
N GLN A 25 31.01 4.34 33.67
CA GLN A 25 30.33 4.53 32.38
C GLN A 25 30.54 3.32 31.47
N ALA A 26 30.46 2.11 32.02
CA ALA A 26 30.39 0.89 31.21
C ALA A 26 29.19 1.04 30.24
N PRO A 27 29.35 0.73 28.94
CA PRO A 27 28.23 0.74 28.02
C PRO A 27 27.15 -0.17 28.60
N ALA A 28 25.92 0.35 28.71
CA ALA A 28 24.77 -0.44 29.14
C ALA A 28 24.81 -1.78 28.40
N PRO A 29 24.56 -2.92 29.09
CA PRO A 29 24.56 -4.21 28.43
C PRO A 29 23.63 -4.08 27.22
N ILE A 30 24.14 -4.41 26.03
CA ILE A 30 23.31 -4.50 24.84
C ILE A 30 22.32 -5.60 25.18
N VAL A 31 21.14 -5.21 25.65
CA VAL A 31 20.01 -6.09 25.79
C VAL A 31 19.69 -6.44 24.36
N THR A 32 20.21 -7.58 23.90
CA THR A 32 19.67 -8.24 22.72
C THR A 32 18.25 -8.58 23.14
N ILE A 33 17.33 -7.66 22.88
CA ILE A 33 15.92 -7.98 22.78
C ILE A 33 15.90 -8.95 21.61
N ILE A 34 16.08 -10.24 21.89
CA ILE A 34 15.60 -11.27 21.01
C ILE A 34 14.13 -10.87 20.87
N PRO A 35 13.68 -10.38 19.70
CA PRO A 35 12.28 -10.07 19.53
C PRO A 35 11.58 -11.35 19.95
N ALA A 36 10.73 -11.27 20.97
CA ALA A 36 9.89 -12.40 21.35
C ALA A 36 9.35 -12.93 20.03
N GLU A 37 9.69 -14.19 19.71
CA GLU A 37 9.25 -14.84 18.48
C GLU A 37 7.78 -14.47 18.35
N PRO A 38 7.38 -13.68 17.32
CA PRO A 38 6.04 -13.14 17.29
C PRO A 38 5.13 -14.35 17.38
N ALA A 39 4.35 -14.43 18.47
CA ALA A 39 3.41 -15.53 18.68
C ALA A 39 2.76 -15.80 17.33
N PRO A 40 2.81 -17.04 16.80
CA PRO A 40 2.54 -17.31 15.41
C PRO A 40 1.24 -16.60 15.07
N VAL A 41 1.36 -15.54 14.27
CA VAL A 41 0.20 -14.77 13.85
C VAL A 41 -0.61 -15.81 13.12
N SER A 42 -1.69 -16.28 13.75
CA SER A 42 -2.65 -17.19 13.13
C SER A 42 -2.81 -16.66 11.72
N PRO A 43 -2.46 -17.46 10.68
CA PRO A 43 -2.25 -16.93 9.34
C PRO A 43 -3.53 -16.22 8.96
N MET A 44 -3.53 -14.89 9.09
CA MET A 44 -4.72 -14.09 8.87
C MET A 44 -5.02 -14.37 7.42
N ALA A 45 -6.12 -15.09 7.16
CA ALA A 45 -6.50 -15.51 5.82
C ALA A 45 -6.21 -14.35 4.87
N GLY A 46 -5.20 -14.56 4.01
CA GLY A 46 -4.71 -13.53 3.12
C GLY A 46 -5.88 -13.03 2.29
N TYR A 47 -5.90 -11.73 2.01
CA TYR A 47 -6.87 -11.23 1.04
C TYR A 47 -6.55 -11.88 -0.31
N THR A 48 -7.44 -12.75 -0.79
CA THR A 48 -7.35 -13.46 -2.08
C THR A 48 -8.29 -12.87 -3.12
N GLY A 49 -8.82 -11.67 -2.86
CA GLY A 49 -9.76 -11.04 -3.78
C GLY A 49 -9.10 -10.68 -5.11
N ARG A 50 -9.93 -10.64 -6.15
CA ARG A 50 -9.50 -10.51 -7.54
C ARG A 50 -10.09 -9.27 -8.18
N MET A 51 -9.34 -8.71 -9.12
CA MET A 51 -9.87 -7.65 -9.98
C MET A 51 -10.64 -8.27 -11.15
N VAL A 52 -11.87 -7.84 -11.37
CA VAL A 52 -12.55 -8.08 -12.65
C VAL A 52 -11.97 -7.08 -13.64
N MET A 53 -11.35 -7.61 -14.69
CA MET A 53 -10.77 -6.78 -15.73
C MET A 53 -11.89 -6.20 -16.60
N PRO A 54 -11.91 -4.88 -16.87
CA PRO A 54 -12.87 -4.30 -17.78
C PRO A 54 -12.66 -4.87 -19.20
N SER A 55 -13.75 -5.28 -19.85
CA SER A 55 -13.72 -5.64 -21.26
C SER A 55 -13.83 -4.38 -22.12
N ILE A 56 -13.54 -4.48 -23.42
CA ILE A 56 -13.69 -3.36 -24.35
C ILE A 56 -15.13 -2.82 -24.38
N ASN A 57 -16.13 -3.70 -24.21
CA ASN A 57 -17.54 -3.32 -24.20
C ASN A 57 -17.94 -2.52 -22.95
N ASP A 58 -17.14 -2.62 -21.90
CA ASP A 58 -17.35 -1.90 -20.64
C ASP A 58 -16.68 -0.51 -20.65
N ILE A 59 -15.82 -0.23 -21.64
CA ILE A 59 -15.07 1.02 -21.76
C ILE A 59 -15.84 1.99 -22.65
N TYR A 60 -16.25 3.12 -22.07
CA TYR A 60 -16.91 4.19 -22.80
C TYR A 60 -15.91 5.28 -23.20
N VAL A 61 -15.70 5.49 -24.50
CA VAL A 61 -14.77 6.50 -25.01
C VAL A 61 -15.48 7.85 -25.08
N LEU A 62 -14.90 8.85 -24.42
CA LEU A 62 -15.40 10.22 -24.40
C LEU A 62 -14.74 11.06 -25.50
N GLU A 63 -13.43 10.89 -25.69
CA GLU A 63 -12.65 11.64 -26.67
C GLU A 63 -11.51 10.77 -27.22
N ASN A 64 -11.25 10.83 -28.52
CA ASN A 64 -10.09 10.17 -29.15
C ASN A 64 -9.50 11.04 -30.27
N THR A 65 -9.10 12.26 -29.94
CA THR A 65 -8.43 13.16 -30.90
C THR A 65 -7.02 12.70 -31.25
N ALA A 66 -6.41 11.85 -30.41
CA ALA A 66 -5.11 11.22 -30.66
C ALA A 66 -5.17 10.02 -31.63
N ASN A 67 -6.34 9.65 -32.15
CA ASN A 67 -6.58 8.52 -33.06
C ASN A 67 -5.94 7.20 -32.58
N ARG A 68 -6.05 6.92 -31.27
CA ARG A 68 -5.48 5.73 -30.67
C ARG A 68 -6.37 4.52 -30.93
N ASP A 69 -5.73 3.39 -31.20
CA ASP A 69 -6.41 2.10 -31.35
C ASP A 69 -7.09 1.67 -30.04
N LEU A 70 -8.42 1.54 -30.08
CA LEU A 70 -9.25 1.20 -28.94
C LEU A 70 -8.97 -0.21 -28.42
N ASN A 71 -8.67 -1.17 -29.30
CA ASN A 71 -8.37 -2.55 -28.89
C ASN A 71 -7.07 -2.61 -28.10
N GLN A 72 -6.05 -1.87 -28.57
CA GLN A 72 -4.76 -1.81 -27.91
C GLN A 72 -4.83 -1.07 -26.57
N ILE A 73 -5.66 -0.03 -26.46
CA ILE A 73 -5.91 0.63 -25.18
C ILE A 73 -6.66 -0.30 -24.24
N ALA A 74 -7.74 -0.94 -24.68
CA ALA A 74 -8.52 -1.85 -23.85
C ALA A 74 -7.65 -2.98 -23.28
N GLN A 75 -6.81 -3.61 -24.12
CA GLN A 75 -5.89 -4.66 -23.68
C GLN A 75 -4.86 -4.14 -22.66
N TYR A 76 -4.34 -2.94 -22.87
CA TYR A 76 -3.43 -2.31 -21.92
C TYR A 76 -4.11 -2.06 -20.56
N ILE A 77 -5.33 -1.52 -20.57
CA ILE A 77 -6.10 -1.25 -19.35
C ILE A 77 -6.44 -2.54 -18.63
N GLN A 78 -6.84 -3.59 -19.34
CA GLN A 78 -7.05 -4.92 -18.79
C GLN A 78 -5.81 -5.45 -18.06
N GLY A 79 -4.63 -5.35 -18.70
CA GLY A 79 -3.36 -5.77 -18.09
C GLY A 79 -3.01 -4.94 -16.84
N ARG A 80 -3.28 -3.63 -16.87
CA ARG A 80 -3.03 -2.75 -15.71
C ARG A 80 -4.05 -2.91 -14.59
N ALA A 81 -5.31 -3.20 -14.91
CA ALA A 81 -6.36 -3.46 -13.95
C ALA A 81 -6.01 -4.65 -13.05
N ALA A 82 -5.39 -5.69 -13.61
CA ALA A 82 -4.88 -6.82 -12.84
C ALA A 82 -3.91 -6.36 -11.73
N GLY A 83 -3.10 -5.33 -11.99
CA GLY A 83 -2.18 -4.74 -11.02
C GLY A 83 -2.86 -3.98 -9.88
N LEU A 84 -4.15 -3.62 -9.98
CA LEU A 84 -4.88 -2.92 -8.94
C LEU A 84 -5.44 -3.86 -7.86
N HIS A 85 -5.37 -5.19 -8.04
CA HIS A 85 -6.06 -6.15 -7.16
C HIS A 85 -5.68 -5.99 -5.68
N TRP A 86 -4.41 -5.67 -5.39
CA TRP A 86 -3.88 -5.57 -4.03
C TRP A 86 -4.26 -4.27 -3.31
N LEU A 87 -4.63 -3.22 -4.05
CA LEU A 87 -4.93 -1.90 -3.49
C LEU A 87 -6.11 -1.94 -2.50
N ALA A 88 -7.09 -2.81 -2.75
CA ALA A 88 -8.27 -2.95 -1.91
C ALA A 88 -8.04 -3.85 -0.67
N ALA A 89 -6.86 -4.46 -0.50
CA ALA A 89 -6.63 -5.44 0.55
C ALA A 89 -6.87 -4.87 1.96
N GLU A 90 -6.40 -3.65 2.23
CA GLU A 90 -6.58 -3.00 3.54
C GLU A 90 -8.06 -2.66 3.81
N HIS A 91 -8.80 -2.20 2.79
CA HIS A 91 -10.24 -1.99 2.88
C HIS A 91 -10.96 -3.27 3.32
N PHE A 92 -10.68 -4.39 2.64
CA PHE A 92 -11.31 -5.67 2.94
C PHE A 92 -10.92 -6.24 4.31
N LYS A 93 -9.66 -6.05 4.74
CA LYS A 93 -9.20 -6.42 6.09
C LYS A 93 -9.94 -5.63 7.17
N ALA A 94 -10.08 -4.32 7.00
CA ALA A 94 -10.80 -3.45 7.95
C ALA A 94 -12.28 -3.85 8.05
N LYS A 95 -12.96 -4.07 6.91
CA LYS A 95 -14.36 -4.51 6.85
C LYS A 95 -14.57 -5.87 7.53
N LYS A 96 -13.61 -6.81 7.42
CA LYS A 96 -13.63 -8.11 8.10
C LYS A 96 -13.50 -7.97 9.62
N LYS A 97 -12.59 -7.12 10.13
CA LYS A 97 -12.42 -6.89 11.58
C LYS A 97 -13.66 -6.31 12.25
N SER A 98 -14.43 -5.49 11.52
CA SER A 98 -15.68 -4.90 12.01
C SER A 98 -16.80 -5.95 12.17
N ARG A 99 -16.84 -6.99 11.32
CA ARG A 99 -17.81 -8.10 11.38
C ARG A 99 -17.43 -9.13 12.47
N LYS A 100 -17.52 -8.75 13.76
CA LYS A 100 -17.14 -9.60 14.92
C LYS A 100 -18.09 -10.78 15.23
N LYS A 101 -19.20 -10.98 14.50
CA LYS A 101 -20.02 -12.20 14.61
C LYS A 101 -20.32 -12.76 13.22
N PRO A 102 -19.75 -13.91 12.83
CA PRO A 102 -20.17 -14.59 11.62
C PRO A 102 -21.59 -15.13 11.86
N SER A 103 -22.60 -14.48 11.27
CA SER A 103 -23.91 -15.09 11.12
C SER A 103 -23.74 -16.35 10.27
N ARG A 104 -24.03 -17.53 10.84
CA ARG A 104 -23.90 -18.85 10.17
C ARG A 104 -24.84 -19.05 8.97
N LEU A 105 -25.65 -18.04 8.61
CA LEU A 105 -26.80 -18.18 7.71
C LEU A 105 -26.78 -17.23 6.50
N GLN A 106 -25.71 -16.46 6.27
CA GLN A 106 -25.61 -15.67 5.03
C GLN A 106 -24.58 -16.30 4.10
N PRO A 107 -24.95 -16.63 2.84
CA PRO A 107 -23.98 -17.08 1.86
C PRO A 107 -22.95 -15.96 1.66
N LEU A 108 -21.68 -16.36 1.63
CA LEU A 108 -20.49 -15.53 1.44
C LEU A 108 -20.43 -15.00 -0.01
N SER A 109 -21.50 -14.39 -0.48
CA SER A 109 -21.69 -14.02 -1.88
C SER A 109 -22.00 -12.53 -2.01
N SER A 110 -21.09 -11.81 -2.67
CA SER A 110 -21.30 -10.57 -3.44
C SER A 110 -21.70 -9.26 -2.73
N GLU A 111 -22.12 -9.23 -1.47
CA GLU A 111 -22.38 -7.95 -0.74
C GLU A 111 -21.09 -7.22 -0.30
N GLY A 112 -19.93 -7.73 -0.73
CA GLY A 112 -18.61 -7.23 -0.38
C GLY A 112 -17.96 -6.33 -1.42
N ASP A 113 -18.30 -6.51 -2.70
CA ASP A 113 -17.48 -6.05 -3.82
C ASP A 113 -17.38 -4.52 -3.90
N ILE A 114 -16.22 -4.05 -4.35
CA ILE A 114 -15.98 -2.63 -4.59
C ILE A 114 -16.14 -2.39 -6.08
N LEU A 115 -17.02 -1.48 -6.47
CA LEU A 115 -17.23 -1.02 -7.83
C LEU A 115 -16.88 0.47 -7.88
N MET A 116 -15.92 0.81 -8.73
CA MET A 116 -15.56 2.20 -9.04
C MET A 116 -15.67 2.47 -10.53
N GLY A 117 -16.27 3.60 -10.89
CA GLY A 117 -16.16 4.17 -12.22
C GLY A 117 -15.06 5.20 -12.26
N ILE A 118 -14.07 4.98 -13.12
CA ILE A 118 -12.91 5.86 -13.21
C ILE A 118 -12.88 6.48 -14.61
N LYS A 119 -12.90 7.81 -14.67
CA LYS A 119 -12.54 8.56 -15.87
C LYS A 119 -11.02 8.56 -15.98
N LEU A 120 -10.52 8.15 -17.13
CA LEU A 120 -9.11 8.08 -17.46
C LEU A 120 -8.84 9.04 -18.62
N SER A 121 -7.99 10.04 -18.38
CA SER A 121 -7.47 10.94 -19.41
C SER A 121 -6.04 10.56 -19.71
N LEU A 122 -5.70 10.53 -20.99
CA LEU A 122 -4.41 10.12 -21.48
C LEU A 122 -3.87 11.19 -22.42
N ASP A 123 -2.74 11.78 -22.03
CA ASP A 123 -2.09 12.85 -22.77
C ASP A 123 -1.19 12.33 -23.91
N SER A 124 -0.62 13.25 -24.68
CA SER A 124 0.30 12.92 -25.77
C SER A 124 1.63 12.30 -25.29
N LEU A 125 2.03 12.56 -24.04
CA LEU A 125 3.22 11.99 -23.40
C LEU A 125 3.00 10.55 -22.88
N GLY A 126 1.76 10.07 -22.91
CA GLY A 126 1.39 8.74 -22.44
C GLY A 126 1.16 8.65 -20.92
N GLN A 127 0.98 9.78 -20.24
CA GLN A 127 0.63 9.86 -18.83
C GLN A 127 -0.89 9.76 -18.63
N PHE A 128 -1.29 9.01 -17.61
CA PHE A 128 -2.69 8.91 -17.23
C PHE A 128 -3.00 9.87 -16.08
N GLU A 129 -4.09 10.61 -16.23
CA GLU A 129 -4.80 11.26 -15.15
C GLU A 129 -6.09 10.48 -14.88
N SER A 130 -6.46 10.37 -13.61
CA SER A 130 -7.63 9.60 -13.20
C SER A 130 -8.52 10.40 -12.28
N GLN A 131 -9.83 10.29 -12.50
CA GLN A 131 -10.87 10.89 -11.68
C GLN A 131 -11.93 9.84 -11.36
N ILE A 132 -12.23 9.65 -10.08
CA ILE A 132 -13.28 8.73 -9.64
C ILE A 132 -14.62 9.43 -9.82
N LEU A 133 -15.45 8.91 -10.72
CA LEU A 133 -16.78 9.45 -11.01
C LEU A 133 -17.82 8.91 -10.03
N PHE A 134 -17.69 7.64 -9.68
CA PHE A 134 -18.56 6.99 -8.70
C PHE A 134 -17.81 5.85 -8.00
N SER A 135 -18.18 5.59 -6.76
CA SER A 135 -17.74 4.43 -5.97
C SER A 135 -18.90 3.96 -5.12
N ASN A 136 -19.13 2.64 -5.04
CA ASN A 136 -20.14 2.09 -4.14
C ASN A 136 -19.68 2.03 -2.67
N VAL A 137 -18.39 2.29 -2.41
CA VAL A 137 -17.82 2.39 -1.06
C VAL A 137 -17.35 3.80 -0.77
N ASN A 138 -17.66 4.27 0.44
CA ASN A 138 -17.18 5.55 0.95
C ASN A 138 -15.82 5.37 1.64
N ASP A 139 -14.78 5.13 0.85
CA ASP A 139 -13.40 5.01 1.33
C ASP A 139 -12.49 5.97 0.54
N GLU A 140 -12.28 7.16 1.11
CA GLU A 140 -11.43 8.20 0.51
C GLU A 140 -9.97 7.78 0.41
N ALA A 141 -9.47 6.96 1.35
CA ALA A 141 -8.09 6.49 1.34
C ALA A 141 -7.87 5.54 0.17
N LEU A 142 -8.80 4.61 -0.07
CA LEU A 142 -8.76 3.73 -1.23
C LEU A 142 -8.85 4.53 -2.54
N ASN A 143 -9.75 5.51 -2.60
CA ASN A 143 -9.94 6.39 -3.76
C ASN A 143 -8.64 7.12 -4.12
N ALA A 144 -8.00 7.76 -3.13
CA ALA A 144 -6.73 8.46 -3.32
C ALA A 144 -5.61 7.51 -3.75
N LEU A 145 -5.54 6.32 -3.13
CA LEU A 145 -4.52 5.32 -3.40
C LEU A 145 -4.65 4.75 -4.82
N VAL A 146 -5.87 4.52 -5.32
CA VAL A 146 -6.13 4.12 -6.71
C VAL A 146 -5.69 5.22 -7.69
N GLN A 147 -6.09 6.47 -7.43
CA GLN A 147 -5.73 7.60 -8.30
C GLN A 147 -4.22 7.82 -8.37
N GLN A 148 -3.54 7.76 -7.22
CA GLN A 148 -2.10 7.86 -7.12
C GLN A 148 -1.41 6.72 -7.87
N HIS A 149 -1.89 5.48 -7.73
CA HIS A 149 -1.28 4.35 -8.41
C HIS A 149 -1.36 4.48 -9.93
N ILE A 150 -2.52 4.91 -10.45
CA ILE A 150 -2.71 5.14 -11.88
C ILE A 150 -1.77 6.25 -12.37
N SER A 151 -1.76 7.41 -11.71
CA SER A 151 -0.94 8.54 -12.14
C SER A 151 0.56 8.28 -12.07
N GLN A 152 1.01 7.48 -11.09
CA GLN A 152 2.44 7.17 -10.92
C GLN A 152 2.93 6.05 -11.84
N PHE A 153 2.17 4.97 -11.99
CA PHE A 153 2.68 3.74 -12.61
C PHE A 153 2.14 3.46 -14.01
N TRP A 154 1.01 4.06 -14.41
CA TRP A 154 0.45 3.78 -15.72
C TRP A 154 1.10 4.69 -16.76
N ARG A 155 1.76 4.08 -17.75
CA ARG A 155 2.39 4.76 -18.89
C ARG A 155 2.01 4.03 -20.17
N TYR A 156 1.43 4.75 -21.11
CA TYR A 156 1.11 4.25 -22.45
C TYR A 156 2.08 4.81 -23.49
N ARG A 157 2.04 4.27 -24.72
CA ARG A 157 2.81 4.82 -25.84
C ARG A 157 2.42 6.29 -26.10
N LYS A 158 3.42 7.08 -26.46
CA LYS A 158 3.26 8.49 -26.86
C LYS A 158 2.47 8.60 -28.17
N SER A 159 1.78 9.72 -28.38
CA SER A 159 1.18 10.09 -29.67
C SER A 159 1.77 11.41 -30.17
N ALA A 160 1.68 11.65 -31.49
CA ALA A 160 2.16 12.89 -32.09
C ALA A 160 1.43 14.13 -31.56
N GLY A 161 0.18 13.97 -31.13
CA GLY A 161 -0.65 15.01 -30.54
C GLY A 161 -2.01 14.44 -30.11
N GLY A 162 -2.91 15.32 -29.68
CA GLY A 162 -4.28 15.00 -29.27
C GLY A 162 -4.38 14.40 -27.87
N ARG A 163 -5.61 14.15 -27.45
CA ARG A 163 -5.99 13.58 -26.15
C ARG A 163 -6.84 12.33 -26.35
N PHE A 164 -6.82 11.46 -25.36
CA PHE A 164 -7.74 10.35 -25.26
C PHE A 164 -8.41 10.36 -23.89
N GLU A 165 -9.73 10.33 -23.85
CA GLU A 165 -10.52 10.25 -22.62
C GLU A 165 -11.47 9.07 -22.69
N MET A 166 -11.55 8.30 -21.61
CA MET A 166 -12.50 7.20 -21.47
C MET A 166 -13.01 7.05 -20.04
N TRP A 167 -14.09 6.31 -19.89
CA TRP A 167 -14.60 5.81 -18.63
C TRP A 167 -14.51 4.29 -18.64
N ALA A 168 -14.00 3.71 -17.55
CA ALA A 168 -13.98 2.27 -17.34
C ALA A 168 -14.47 1.90 -15.93
N PRO A 169 -15.27 0.84 -15.79
CA PRO A 169 -15.63 0.27 -14.50
C PRO A 169 -14.53 -0.66 -13.99
N PHE A 170 -14.27 -0.58 -12.69
CA PHE A 170 -13.26 -1.35 -11.98
C PHE A 170 -13.93 -2.05 -10.81
N VAL A 171 -13.93 -3.39 -10.81
CA VAL A 171 -14.58 -4.20 -9.78
C VAL A 171 -13.56 -5.04 -9.01
N TRP A 172 -13.43 -4.81 -7.72
CA TRP A 172 -12.70 -5.70 -6.81
C TRP A 172 -13.69 -6.68 -6.19
N LYS A 173 -13.49 -7.96 -6.50
CA LYS A 173 -14.26 -9.05 -5.91
C LYS A 173 -13.63 -9.52 -4.62
N GLN A 174 -14.46 -9.64 -3.60
CA GLN A 174 -14.03 -10.15 -2.30
C GLN A 174 -14.05 -11.68 -2.31
N ASP A 175 -12.90 -12.32 -2.57
CA ASP A 175 -12.72 -13.76 -2.38
C ASP A 175 -11.87 -14.00 -1.12
N TRP A 176 -12.36 -14.83 -0.19
CA TRP A 176 -11.62 -15.30 0.97
C TRP A 176 -11.38 -16.80 0.84
N SER A 177 -10.14 -17.20 0.58
CA SER A 177 -9.77 -18.61 0.70
C SER A 177 -9.63 -18.97 2.19
N PRO A 178 -10.33 -20.00 2.70
CA PRO A 178 -9.98 -20.58 3.98
C PRO A 178 -8.61 -21.24 3.83
N PHE A 179 -7.64 -20.80 4.64
CA PHE A 179 -6.35 -21.46 4.72
C PHE A 179 -6.59 -22.86 5.32
N VAL A 180 -6.62 -23.90 4.48
CA VAL A 180 -6.62 -25.29 4.95
C VAL A 180 -5.15 -25.70 5.02
N ALA A 181 -4.57 -25.63 6.22
CA ALA A 181 -3.31 -26.30 6.48
C ALA A 181 -3.55 -27.81 6.29
N LYS A 182 -2.85 -28.42 5.33
CA LYS A 182 -2.73 -29.87 5.22
C LYS A 182 -1.56 -30.33 6.07
#